data_AF-A0A1V4WCM9-F1
#
_entry.id   AF-A0A1V4WCM9-F1
#
_cell.length_a   1.000
_cell.length_b   1.000
_cell.length_c   1.000
_cell.angle_alpha   90.00
_cell.angle_beta   90.00
_cell.angle_gamma   90.00
#
_symmetry.space_group_name_H-M   'P 1'
#
loop_
_entity.id
_entity.type
_entity.pdbx_description
1 polymer ?
#
loop_
_entity_poly.entity_id
_entity_poly.type
_entity_poly.pdbx_seq_one_letter_code
_entity_poly.pdbx_strand_id
1 'polypeptide(L)'
;MTTKVESVAEFIRIRQQVELLAKQIVSTTEQKTEAESRHRLDEASKLLVTLTAMASNDVQDIVIRRLTRQLASLGAKVEALGKKRGPKKQPAV
;
A
#
# COMPACT_ATOMS: atom_id res chain seq x y z
N MET A 1 12.11 16.34 -23.66
CA MET A 1 11.77 17.35 -22.64
C MET A 1 10.37 17.05 -22.13
N THR A 2 10.25 16.37 -21.00
CA THR A 2 8.94 16.10 -20.38
C THR A 2 8.43 17.39 -19.77
N THR A 3 7.25 17.83 -20.17
CA THR A 3 6.71 19.10 -19.69
C THR A 3 6.24 18.96 -18.25
N LYS A 4 6.36 20.02 -17.44
CA LYS A 4 5.96 20.04 -16.02
C LYS A 4 4.51 19.55 -15.80
N VAL A 5 3.64 19.75 -16.79
CA VAL A 5 2.23 19.30 -16.78
C VAL A 5 2.10 17.78 -16.87
N GLU A 6 2.94 17.11 -17.68
CA GLU A 6 2.95 15.65 -17.79
C GLU A 6 3.42 14.99 -16.49
N SER A 7 4.42 15.58 -15.82
CA SER A 7 4.92 15.13 -14.52
C SER A 7 3.85 15.23 -13.41
N VAL A 8 3.06 16.31 -13.39
CA VAL A 8 1.97 16.45 -12.41
C VAL A 8 0.83 15.48 -12.70
N ALA A 9 0.46 15.29 -13.96
CA ALA A 9 -0.59 14.34 -14.34
C ALA A 9 -0.19 12.89 -13.99
N GLU A 10 1.07 12.54 -14.20
CA GLU A 10 1.62 11.23 -13.81
C GLU A 10 1.66 11.05 -12.29
N PHE A 11 2.08 12.08 -11.54
CA PHE A 11 2.01 12.06 -10.08
C PHE A 11 0.59 11.80 -9.57
N ILE A 12 -0.41 12.49 -10.14
CA ILE A 12 -1.81 12.32 -9.78
C ILE A 12 -2.28 10.89 -10.07
N ARG A 13 -1.92 10.32 -11.23
CA ARG A 13 -2.28 8.94 -11.61
C ARG A 13 -1.70 7.92 -10.64
N ILE A 14 -0.41 8.00 -10.33
CA ILE A 14 0.24 7.08 -9.39
C ILE A 14 -0.36 7.22 -8.00
N ARG A 15 -0.62 8.46 -7.53
CA ARG A 15 -1.31 8.71 -6.25
C ARG A 15 -2.66 8.00 -6.19
N GLN A 16 -3.48 8.14 -7.23
CA GLN A 16 -4.80 7.50 -7.30
C GLN A 16 -4.69 5.98 -7.29
N GLN A 17 -3.69 5.40 -7.95
CA GLN A 17 -3.44 3.95 -7.91
C GLN A 17 -3.06 3.47 -6.50
N VAL A 18 -2.18 4.18 -5.80
CA VAL A 18 -1.84 3.85 -4.40
C VAL A 18 -3.07 3.94 -3.49
N GLU A 19 -3.91 4.96 -3.67
CA GLU A 19 -5.16 5.11 -2.91
C GLU A 19 -6.17 3.99 -3.20
N LEU A 20 -6.27 3.56 -4.46
CA LEU A 20 -7.13 2.44 -4.85
C LEU A 20 -6.63 1.12 -4.22
N LEU A 21 -5.33 0.83 -4.35
CA LEU A 21 -4.73 -0.37 -3.75
C LEU A 21 -4.93 -0.37 -2.23
N ALA A 22 -4.76 0.77 -1.57
CA ALA A 22 -4.99 0.88 -0.13
C ALA A 22 -6.44 0.54 0.25
N LYS A 23 -7.44 0.97 -0.53
CA LYS A 23 -8.85 0.58 -0.32
C LYS A 23 -9.07 -0.92 -0.55
N GLN A 24 -8.44 -1.48 -1.58
CA GLN A 24 -8.53 -2.91 -1.87
C GLN A 24 -7.88 -3.75 -0.77
N ILE A 25 -6.75 -3.31 -0.20
CA ILE A 25 -6.10 -3.99 0.93
C ILE A 25 -7.04 -4.01 2.14
N VAL A 26 -7.75 -2.91 2.45
CA VAL A 26 -8.76 -2.90 3.52
C VAL A 26 -9.78 -4.01 3.28
N SER A 27 -10.40 -4.04 2.09
CA SER A 27 -11.40 -5.06 1.73
C SER A 27 -10.85 -6.49 1.84
N THR A 28 -9.64 -6.77 1.33
CA THR A 28 -9.08 -8.12 1.44
C THR A 28 -8.63 -8.50 2.83
N THR A 29 -8.20 -7.54 3.65
CA THR A 29 -7.90 -7.81 5.05
C THR A 29 -9.15 -8.18 5.84
N GLU A 30 -10.30 -7.58 5.51
CA GLU A 30 -11.61 -7.94 6.05
C GLU A 30 -12.05 -9.34 5.60
N GLN A 31 -11.79 -9.68 4.34
CA GLN A 31 -12.03 -11.00 3.76
C GLN A 31 -11.00 -12.07 4.20
N LYS A 32 -9.98 -11.68 4.98
CA LYS A 32 -8.89 -12.54 5.47
C LYS A 32 -8.07 -13.20 4.36
N THR A 33 -7.97 -12.57 3.18
CA THR A 33 -7.12 -13.06 2.08
C THR A 33 -5.70 -12.48 2.21
N GLU A 34 -4.87 -13.17 3.01
CA GLU A 34 -3.51 -12.72 3.34
C GLU A 34 -2.63 -12.55 2.09
N ALA A 35 -2.57 -13.55 1.22
CA ALA A 35 -1.71 -13.53 0.03
C ALA A 35 -2.04 -12.36 -0.91
N GLU A 36 -3.34 -12.14 -1.15
CA GLU A 36 -3.82 -11.06 -2.00
C GLU A 36 -3.59 -9.69 -1.37
N SER A 37 -3.83 -9.56 -0.06
CA SER A 37 -3.53 -8.33 0.68
C SER A 37 -2.04 -8.01 0.66
N ARG A 38 -1.18 -9.02 0.76
CA ARG A 38 0.28 -8.85 0.74
C ARG A 38 0.78 -8.45 -0.65
N HIS A 39 0.27 -9.10 -1.71
CA HIS A 39 0.58 -8.71 -3.08
C HIS A 39 0.23 -7.24 -3.36
N ARG A 40 -0.98 -6.81 -2.96
CA ARG A 40 -1.40 -5.41 -3.14
C ARG A 40 -0.58 -4.43 -2.31
N LEU A 41 -0.16 -4.82 -1.11
CA LEU A 41 0.70 -4.01 -0.27
C LEU A 41 2.09 -3.81 -0.91
N ASP A 42 2.66 -4.85 -1.50
CA ASP A 42 3.94 -4.77 -2.21
C ASP A 42 3.83 -3.86 -3.44
N GLU A 43 2.75 -3.99 -4.20
CA GLU A 43 2.48 -3.13 -5.36
C GLU A 43 2.31 -1.66 -4.95
N ALA A 44 1.51 -1.39 -3.92
CA ALA A 44 1.30 -0.03 -3.41
C ALA A 44 2.61 0.59 -2.88
N SER A 45 3.46 -0.23 -2.25
CA SER A 45 4.77 0.21 -1.74
C SER A 45 5.72 0.59 -2.87
N LYS A 46 5.77 -0.20 -3.96
CA LYS A 46 6.57 0.13 -5.15
C LYS A 46 6.12 1.45 -5.78
N LEU A 47 4.81 1.64 -5.95
CA LEU A 47 4.25 2.88 -6.50
C LEU A 47 4.53 4.08 -5.59
N LEU A 48 4.51 3.91 -4.27
CA LEU A 48 4.84 4.97 -3.33
C LEU A 48 6.32 5.40 -3.42
N VAL A 49 7.23 4.45 -3.68
CA VAL A 49 8.65 4.77 -3.96
C VAL A 49 8.76 5.63 -5.22
N THR A 50 8.06 5.25 -6.29
CA THR A 50 7.99 6.07 -7.51
C THR A 50 7.41 7.46 -7.23
N LEU A 51 6.31 7.54 -6.49
CA LEU A 51 5.66 8.79 -6.12
C LEU A 51 6.61 9.71 -5.34
N THR A 52 7.42 9.13 -4.45
CA THR A 52 8.41 9.86 -3.64
C THR A 52 9.51 10.45 -4.51
N ALA A 53 10.00 9.71 -5.50
CA ALA A 53 11.02 10.21 -6.43
C ALA A 53 10.52 11.33 -7.34
N MET A 54 9.21 11.43 -7.55
CA MET A 54 8.56 12.48 -8.35
C MET A 54 8.19 13.73 -7.55
N ALA A 55 8.32 13.70 -6.22
CA ALA A 55 7.95 14.82 -5.38
C ALA A 55 8.82 16.04 -5.67
N SER A 56 8.17 17.18 -5.86
CA SER A 56 8.82 18.44 -6.25
C SER A 56 8.39 19.64 -5.41
N ASN A 57 7.47 19.43 -4.46
CA ASN A 57 6.95 20.46 -3.59
C ASN A 57 6.37 19.90 -2.30
N ASP A 58 6.19 20.79 -1.31
CA ASP A 58 5.71 20.45 0.03
C ASP A 58 4.33 19.79 0.04
N VAL A 59 3.44 20.17 -0.90
CA VAL A 59 2.10 19.58 -1.00
C VAL A 59 2.19 18.11 -1.39
N GLN A 60 3.05 17.78 -2.36
CA GLN A 60 3.31 16.39 -2.77
C GLN A 60 3.95 15.60 -1.63
N ASP A 61 4.89 16.19 -0.88
CA ASP A 61 5.51 15.55 0.28
C ASP A 61 4.51 15.23 1.41
N ILE A 62 3.58 16.14 1.69
CA ILE A 62 2.51 15.91 2.67
C ILE A 62 1.66 14.71 2.25
N VAL A 63 1.32 14.62 0.97
CA VAL A 63 0.56 13.49 0.41
C VAL A 63 1.34 12.18 0.55
N ILE A 64 2.63 12.16 0.20
CA ILE A 64 3.50 10.99 0.33
C ILE A 64 3.58 10.53 1.78
N ARG A 65 3.78 11.45 2.73
CA ARG A 65 3.83 11.13 4.17
C ARG A 65 2.51 10.52 4.66
N ARG A 66 1.37 11.03 4.18
CA ARG A 66 0.05 10.47 4.50
C ARG A 66 -0.08 9.05 3.96
N LEU A 67 0.26 8.82 2.70
CA LEU A 67 0.17 7.50 2.07
C LEU A 67 1.12 6.50 2.73
N THR A 68 2.33 6.93 3.09
CA THR A 68 3.31 6.12 3.84
C THR A 68 2.73 5.61 5.15
N ARG A 69 2.15 6.50 5.96
CA ARG A 69 1.51 6.12 7.23
C ARG A 69 0.34 5.17 7.02
N GLN A 70 -0.46 5.40 5.98
CA GLN A 70 -1.60 4.55 5.64
C GLN A 70 -1.14 3.14 5.25
N LEU A 71 -0.14 3.01 4.37
CA LEU A 71 0.42 1.71 3.99
C LEU A 71 1.10 1.00 5.16
N ALA A 72 1.80 1.71 6.04
CA ALA A 72 2.38 1.12 7.25
C ALA A 72 1.30 0.52 8.18
N SER A 73 0.20 1.25 8.39
CA SER A 73 -0.94 0.77 9.18
C SER A 73 -1.59 -0.47 8.55
N LEU A 74 -1.74 -0.47 7.21
CA LEU A 74 -2.26 -1.63 6.48
C LEU A 74 -1.29 -2.82 6.53
N GLY A 75 0.02 -2.58 6.43
CA GLY A 75 1.05 -3.60 6.58
C GLY A 75 0.94 -4.33 7.92
N ALA A 76 0.79 -3.59 9.02
CA ALA A 76 0.57 -4.18 10.33
C ALA A 76 -0.70 -5.07 10.39
N LYS A 77 -1.79 -4.67 9.71
CA LYS A 77 -3.01 -5.48 9.61
C LYS A 77 -2.78 -6.76 8.80
N VAL A 78 -2.08 -6.68 7.67
CA VAL A 78 -1.73 -7.83 6.84
C VAL A 78 -0.84 -8.82 7.61
N GLU A 79 0.17 -8.33 8.33
CA GLU A 79 1.00 -9.17 9.18
C GLU A 79 0.21 -9.86 10.29
N ALA A 80 -0.76 -9.17 10.89
CA ALA A 80 -1.63 -9.74 11.91
C ALA A 80 -2.51 -10.88 11.37
N LEU A 81 -2.87 -10.86 10.08
CA LEU A 81 -3.57 -11.98 9.43
C LEU A 81 -2.69 -13.23 9.35
N GLY A 82 -1.42 -13.06 8.97
CA GLY A 82 -0.46 -14.17 8.94
C GLY A 82 -0.19 -14.76 10.31
N LYS A 83 -0.09 -13.92 11.35
CA LYS A 83 0.12 -14.35 12.74
C LYS A 83 -1.08 -15.06 13.37
N LYS A 84 -2.31 -14.80 12.91
CA LYS A 84 -3.53 -15.51 13.39
C LYS A 84 -3.62 -16.96 12.90
N ARG A 85 -2.72 -17.41 12.02
CA ARG A 85 -2.53 -18.83 11.68
C ARG A 85 -1.44 -19.46 12.56
N GLY A 86 -1.62 -19.44 13.89
CA GLY A 86 -0.87 -20.28 14.82
C GLY A 86 -1.39 -21.73 14.77
N PRO A 87 -0.53 -22.75 15.01
CA PRO A 87 -0.71 -24.11 14.52
C PRO A 87 -1.98 -24.76 15.08
N LYS A 88 -2.77 -25.42 14.21
CA LYS A 88 -3.63 -26.51 14.66
C LYS A 88 -2.71 -27.50 15.37
N LYS A 89 -2.76 -27.54 16.71
CA LYS A 89 -2.20 -28.66 17.47
C LYS A 89 -2.82 -29.90 16.85
N GLN A 90 -2.00 -30.69 16.16
CA GLN A 90 -2.36 -32.05 15.80
C GLN A 90 -2.71 -32.77 17.11
N PRO A 91 -3.74 -33.64 17.13
CA PRO A 91 -4.12 -34.32 18.35
C PRO A 91 -2.90 -35.08 18.87
N ALA A 92 -2.60 -34.89 20.15
CA ALA A 92 -1.69 -35.79 20.82
C ALA A 92 -2.28 -37.21 20.73
N VAL A 93 -1.41 -38.13 20.32
CA VAL A 93 -1.52 -39.58 20.17
C VAL A 93 -2.74 -40.22 20.83
#